data_AF-A0A0G8F6U3-F1
#
_entry.id   AF-A0A0G8F6U3-F1
#
_cell.length_a   1.000
_cell.length_b   1.000
_cell.length_c   1.000
_cell.angle_alpha   90.00
_cell.angle_beta   90.00
_cell.angle_gamma   90.00
#
_symmetry.space_group_name_H-M   'P 1'
#
loop_
_entity.id
_entity.type
_entity.pdbx_description
1 polymer ?
#
loop_
_entity_poly.entity_id
_entity_poly.type
_entity_poly.pdbx_seq_one_letter_code
_entity_poly.pdbx_strand_id
1 'polypeptide(L)'
;MFLRAEELNANLYEKKCIDLVSNIHEKITIDVVKYGDNYVSGHAEPYATVVITSGDMLVGCGRVNEYGEFKIYTNNHLEEYLIIKVQLISDGFYQESIIVKVDC
;
A
#
# COMPACT_ATOMS: atom_id res chain seq x y z
N MET A 1 -32.86 36.85 -21.87
CA MET A 1 -33.56 36.54 -20.60
C MET A 1 -34.20 35.16 -20.80
N PHE A 2 -33.76 34.02 -20.28
CA PHE A 2 -32.71 33.60 -19.33
C PHE A 2 -32.08 32.28 -19.86
N LEU A 3 -30.82 32.03 -19.51
CA LEU A 3 -30.11 30.74 -19.62
C LEU A 3 -30.61 29.73 -18.57
N ARG A 4 -30.59 28.42 -18.90
CA ARG A 4 -30.17 27.28 -18.04
C ARG A 4 -30.36 25.98 -18.86
N ALA A 5 -29.33 25.34 -19.39
CA ALA A 5 -28.25 24.59 -18.73
C ALA A 5 -28.72 23.36 -17.91
N GLU A 6 -29.68 22.58 -18.41
CA GLU A 6 -30.19 21.39 -17.70
C GLU A 6 -29.85 20.03 -18.33
N GLU A 7 -29.19 19.96 -19.49
CA GLU A 7 -28.78 18.66 -20.07
C GLU A 7 -27.30 18.30 -19.91
N LEU A 8 -26.52 19.10 -19.17
CA LEU A 8 -25.08 18.85 -18.98
C LEU A 8 -24.72 18.32 -17.57
N ASN A 9 -25.67 18.27 -16.63
CA ASN A 9 -25.36 17.95 -15.22
C ASN A 9 -25.59 16.48 -14.82
N ALA A 10 -26.42 15.72 -15.56
CA ALA A 10 -26.58 14.29 -15.29
C ALA A 10 -25.32 13.50 -15.71
N ASN A 11 -24.68 13.90 -16.80
CA ASN A 11 -23.48 13.24 -17.33
C ASN A 11 -22.20 13.59 -16.55
N LEU A 12 -22.19 14.70 -15.80
CA LEU A 12 -21.05 15.06 -14.94
C LEU A 12 -21.07 14.28 -13.62
N TYR A 13 -22.25 13.92 -13.11
CA TYR A 13 -22.39 13.14 -11.87
C TYR A 13 -22.10 11.65 -12.09
N GLU A 14 -22.58 11.07 -13.19
CA GLU A 14 -22.23 9.68 -13.55
C GLU A 14 -20.73 9.54 -13.86
N LYS A 15 -20.15 10.51 -14.58
CA LYS A 15 -18.71 10.50 -14.87
C LYS A 15 -17.84 10.73 -13.62
N LYS A 16 -18.30 11.55 -12.67
CA LYS A 16 -17.63 11.71 -11.36
C LYS A 16 -17.61 10.42 -10.55
N CYS A 17 -18.70 9.64 -10.57
CA CYS A 17 -18.73 8.33 -9.91
C CYS A 17 -17.86 7.29 -10.65
N ILE A 18 -17.76 7.36 -11.98
CA ILE A 18 -16.93 6.45 -12.78
C ILE A 18 -15.43 6.76 -12.65
N ASP A 19 -15.03 8.03 -12.60
CA ASP A 19 -13.65 8.43 -12.28
C ASP A 19 -13.27 8.08 -10.82
N LEU A 20 -14.25 7.93 -9.92
CA LEU A 20 -14.05 7.41 -8.56
C LEU A 20 -13.88 5.87 -8.52
N VAL A 21 -14.39 5.15 -9.51
CA VAL A 21 -14.23 3.69 -9.67
C VAL A 21 -12.87 3.34 -10.30
N SER A 22 -12.17 4.30 -10.89
CA SER A 22 -10.78 4.12 -11.30
C SER A 22 -9.78 4.37 -10.17
N ASN A 23 -10.18 4.20 -8.90
CA ASN A 23 -9.21 4.03 -7.83
C ASN A 23 -8.57 2.65 -8.01
N ILE A 24 -7.63 2.60 -8.95
CA ILE A 24 -6.89 1.43 -9.35
C ILE A 24 -6.18 0.98 -8.09
N HIS A 25 -6.68 -0.06 -7.44
CA HIS A 25 -6.09 -0.64 -6.25
C HIS A 25 -4.60 -0.87 -6.53
N GLU A 26 -3.73 -0.03 -5.95
CA GLU A 26 -2.30 -0.12 -6.20
C GLU A 26 -1.78 -1.34 -5.48
N LYS A 27 -1.44 -2.35 -6.28
CA LYS A 27 -0.98 -3.64 -5.78
C LYS A 27 0.30 -3.43 -4.96
N ILE A 28 0.35 -4.03 -3.78
CA ILE A 28 1.58 -4.03 -2.99
C ILE A 28 2.72 -4.74 -3.76
N THR A 29 3.87 -4.08 -3.81
CA THR A 29 5.12 -4.62 -4.35
C THR A 29 6.21 -4.46 -3.31
N ILE A 30 7.15 -5.41 -3.28
CA ILE A 30 8.25 -5.43 -2.34
C ILE A 30 9.54 -5.50 -3.14
N ASP A 31 10.46 -4.59 -2.86
CA ASP A 31 11.82 -4.66 -3.39
C ASP A 31 12.54 -5.88 -2.82
N VAL A 32 13.64 -6.30 -3.44
CA VAL A 32 14.44 -7.41 -2.95
C VAL A 32 14.92 -7.11 -1.52
N VAL A 33 14.64 -8.03 -0.60
CA VAL A 33 15.05 -7.95 0.81
C VAL A 33 16.16 -8.96 1.06
N LYS A 34 17.30 -8.48 1.57
CA LYS A 34 18.51 -9.28 1.77
C LYS A 34 18.85 -9.48 3.23
N TYR A 35 19.63 -10.52 3.50
CA TYR A 35 20.22 -10.76 4.79
C TYR A 35 21.01 -9.55 5.28
N GLY A 36 20.78 -9.17 6.54
CA GLY A 36 21.42 -8.01 7.16
C GLY A 36 20.75 -6.68 6.86
N ASP A 37 19.74 -6.62 5.98
CA ASP A 37 18.95 -5.41 5.80
C ASP A 37 18.24 -5.04 7.12
N ASN A 38 18.06 -3.75 7.36
CA ASN A 38 17.32 -3.23 8.51
C ASN A 38 16.07 -2.44 8.10
N TYR A 39 15.60 -2.67 6.87
CA TYR A 39 14.37 -2.10 6.36
C TYR A 39 13.76 -2.98 5.27
N VAL A 40 12.48 -2.73 4.98
CA VAL A 40 11.79 -3.25 3.79
C VAL A 40 11.24 -2.06 3.02
N SER A 41 11.42 -2.04 1.70
CA SER A 41 10.89 -1.01 0.81
C SER A 41 10.04 -1.60 -0.30
N GLY A 42 9.24 -0.76 -0.93
CA GLY A 42 8.37 -1.13 -2.02
C GLY A 42 7.33 -0.07 -2.32
N HIS A 43 6.32 -0.45 -3.10
CA HIS A 43 5.22 0.42 -3.47
C HIS A 43 3.87 -0.17 -3.08
N ALA A 44 2.91 0.68 -2.74
CA ALA A 44 1.54 0.32 -2.40
C ALA A 44 0.64 1.56 -2.48
N GLU A 45 -0.65 1.39 -2.20
CA GLU A 45 -1.61 2.51 -2.15
C GLU A 45 -1.11 3.67 -1.27
N PRO A 46 -1.06 4.92 -1.79
CA PRO A 46 -0.63 6.08 -1.03
C PRO A 46 -1.38 6.23 0.30
N TYR A 47 -0.67 6.67 1.33
CA TYR A 47 -1.19 6.87 2.68
C TYR A 47 -1.66 5.61 3.42
N ALA A 48 -1.65 4.43 2.81
CA ALA A 48 -1.94 3.18 3.48
C ALA A 48 -0.90 2.88 4.57
N THR A 49 -1.23 1.96 5.47
CA THR A 49 -0.35 1.46 6.53
C THR A 49 0.20 0.09 6.14
N VAL A 50 1.52 -0.03 6.18
CA VAL A 50 2.24 -1.29 6.00
C VAL A 50 2.58 -1.86 7.37
N VAL A 51 2.25 -3.13 7.59
CA VAL A 51 2.60 -3.89 8.79
C VAL A 51 3.40 -5.11 8.37
N ILE A 52 4.59 -5.28 8.97
CA ILE A 52 5.50 -6.38 8.67
C ILE A 52 5.58 -7.27 9.89
N THR A 53 5.27 -8.55 9.73
CA THR A 53 5.37 -9.55 10.78
C THR A 53 6.22 -10.75 10.37
N SER A 54 6.78 -11.45 11.34
CA SER A 54 7.34 -12.80 11.19
C SER A 54 6.58 -13.71 12.15
N GLY A 55 5.72 -14.58 11.61
CA GLY A 55 4.72 -15.26 12.42
C GLY A 55 3.85 -14.25 13.19
N ASP A 56 3.83 -14.40 14.52
CA ASP A 56 3.08 -13.52 15.44
C ASP A 56 3.90 -12.30 15.93
N MET A 57 5.16 -12.17 15.52
CA MET A 57 6.05 -11.08 15.96
C MET A 57 5.99 -9.89 15.02
N LEU A 58 5.79 -8.69 15.58
CA LEU A 58 5.91 -7.43 14.83
C LEU A 58 7.39 -7.13 14.51
N VAL A 59 7.69 -7.01 13.23
CA VAL A 59 9.03 -6.68 12.71
C VAL A 59 9.18 -5.19 12.45
N GLY A 60 8.12 -4.55 11.93
CA GLY A 60 8.09 -3.11 11.66
C GLY A 60 6.72 -2.66 11.16
N CYS A 61 6.45 -1.36 11.22
CA CYS A 61 5.26 -0.75 10.65
C CYS A 61 5.51 0.70 10.21
N GLY A 62 4.71 1.18 9.26
CA GLY A 62 4.70 2.59 8.90
C GLY A 62 3.76 2.90 7.75
N ARG A 63 3.80 4.15 7.28
CA ARG A 63 2.89 4.64 6.25
C ARG A 63 3.56 4.71 4.88
N VAL A 64 2.78 4.44 3.85
CA VAL A 64 3.12 4.74 2.47
C VAL A 64 3.03 6.26 2.26
N ASN A 65 3.98 6.83 1.54
CA ASN A 65 4.01 8.25 1.23
C ASN A 65 2.95 8.62 0.17
N GLU A 66 2.87 9.90 -0.19
CA GLU A 66 1.94 10.40 -1.21
C GLU A 66 2.23 9.89 -2.63
N TYR A 67 3.44 9.39 -2.86
CA TYR A 67 3.91 8.86 -4.14
C TYR A 67 3.75 7.34 -4.24
N GLY A 68 3.14 6.69 -3.24
CA GLY A 68 2.95 5.24 -3.22
C GLY A 68 4.20 4.47 -2.77
N GLU A 69 5.27 5.15 -2.33
CA GLU A 69 6.50 4.50 -1.90
C GLU A 69 6.54 4.34 -0.37
N PHE A 70 7.16 3.28 0.11
CA PHE A 70 7.46 3.12 1.53
C PHE A 70 8.86 2.57 1.78
N LYS A 71 9.38 2.92 2.96
CA LYS A 71 10.61 2.35 3.53
C LYS A 71 10.41 2.19 5.03
N ILE A 72 10.14 0.96 5.46
CA ILE A 72 9.85 0.63 6.85
C ILE A 72 11.09 0.04 7.50
N TYR A 73 11.65 0.73 8.48
CA TYR A 73 12.75 0.21 9.28
C TYR A 73 12.26 -0.90 10.20
N THR A 74 13.08 -1.94 10.32
CA THR A 74 12.81 -3.10 11.17
C THR A 74 13.46 -2.93 12.53
N ASN A 75 12.90 -3.58 13.55
CA ASN A 75 13.42 -3.49 14.92
C ASN A 75 14.87 -4.02 15.05
N ASN A 76 15.23 -4.99 14.22
CA ASN A 76 16.57 -5.61 14.14
C ASN A 76 16.92 -5.88 12.67
N HIS A 77 18.19 -6.23 12.42
CA HIS A 77 18.62 -6.76 11.12
C HIS A 77 17.86 -8.04 10.78
N LEU A 78 17.51 -8.20 9.50
CA LEU A 78 16.80 -9.34 8.98
C LEU A 78 17.74 -10.56 8.86
N GLU A 79 17.29 -11.68 9.40
CA GLU A 79 18.04 -12.95 9.40
C GLU A 79 17.90 -13.70 8.07
N GLU A 80 18.88 -14.55 7.76
CA GLU A 80 18.86 -15.38 6.55
C GLU A 80 17.69 -16.35 6.62
N TYR A 81 16.99 -16.55 5.50
CA TYR A 81 15.79 -17.40 5.40
C TYR A 81 14.58 -16.96 6.25
N LEU A 82 14.63 -15.79 6.89
CA LEU A 82 13.49 -15.23 7.58
C LEU A 82 12.32 -15.07 6.60
N ILE A 83 11.12 -15.48 7.02
CA ILE A 83 9.89 -15.33 6.27
C ILE A 83 9.08 -14.23 6.92
N ILE A 84 8.89 -13.13 6.18
CA ILE A 84 8.07 -12.01 6.64
C ILE A 84 6.77 -11.96 5.86
N LYS A 85 5.70 -11.55 6.54
CA LYS A 85 4.41 -11.21 5.95
C LYS A 85 4.26 -9.70 5.98
N VAL A 86 4.07 -9.11 4.80
CA VAL A 86 3.81 -7.68 4.65
C VAL A 86 2.33 -7.49 4.37
N GLN A 87 1.63 -6.77 5.24
CA GLN A 87 0.19 -6.53 5.17
C GLN A 87 -0.08 -5.05 4.88
N LEU A 88 -1.03 -4.79 3.99
CA LEU A 88 -1.50 -3.45 3.67
C LEU A 88 -2.85 -3.20 4.34
N ILE A 89 -2.96 -2.08 5.05
CA ILE A 89 -4.18 -1.64 5.74
C ILE A 89 -4.50 -0.23 5.25
N SER A 90 -5.69 -0.06 4.66
CA SER A 90 -6.17 1.22 4.12
C SER A 90 -7.53 1.53 4.76
N ASP A 91 -7.71 2.77 5.23
CA ASP A 91 -8.90 3.23 5.97
C ASP A 91 -9.33 2.31 7.14
N GLY A 92 -8.36 1.65 7.78
CA GLY A 92 -8.59 0.73 8.89
C GLY A 92 -9.03 -0.68 8.47
N PHE A 93 -9.12 -0.96 7.17
CA PHE A 93 -9.46 -2.26 6.62
C PHE A 93 -8.23 -2.94 6.02
N TYR A 94 -8.10 -4.24 6.29
CA TYR A 94 -7.11 -5.07 5.63
C TYR A 94 -7.40 -5.12 4.13
N GLN A 95 -6.39 -4.88 3.31
CA GLN A 95 -6.48 -4.94 1.86
C GLN A 95 -5.91 -6.26 1.34
N GLU A 96 -4.58 -6.43 1.47
CA GLU A 96 -3.87 -7.61 0.97
C GLU A 96 -2.59 -7.88 1.76
N SER A 97 -1.92 -8.99 1.45
CA SER A 97 -0.60 -9.30 1.99
C SER A 97 0.26 -10.12 1.04
N ILE A 98 1.57 -9.94 1.18
CA ILE A 98 2.59 -10.72 0.47
C ILE A 98 3.51 -11.38 1.49
N ILE A 99 3.90 -12.63 1.21
CA ILE A 99 4.94 -13.33 1.94
C ILE A 99 6.26 -13.12 1.19
N VAL A 100 7.27 -12.63 1.90
CA VAL A 100 8.61 -12.38 1.37
C VAL A 100 9.59 -13.25 2.14
N LYS A 101 10.46 -13.93 1.40
CA LYS A 101 11.60 -14.64 1.97
C LYS A 101 12.83 -13.75 1.84
N VAL A 102 13.57 -13.59 2.93
CA VAL A 102 14.83 -12.85 2.92
C VAL A 102 15.88 -13.65 2.15
N ASP A 103 16.45 -13.02 1.11
CA ASP A 103 17.50 -13.59 0.28
C ASP A 103 18.86 -13.53 0.97
N CYS A 104 19.79 -14.39 0.53
CA CYS A 104 21.17 -14.42 1.02
C CYS A 104 22.08 -13.35 0.40
#